data_AF-A0AAD5E1D9-F1
#
_entry.id   AF-A0AAD5E1D9-F1
#
_cell.length_a   1.000
_cell.length_b   1.000
_cell.length_c   1.000
_cell.angle_alpha   90.00
_cell.angle_beta   90.00
_cell.angle_gamma   90.00
#
_symmetry.space_group_name_H-M   'P 1'
#
loop_
_entity.id
_entity.type
_entity.pdbx_description
1 polymer ?
#
loop_
_entity_poly.entity_id
_entity_poly.type
_entity_poly.pdbx_seq_one_letter_code
_entity_poly.pdbx_strand_id
1 'polypeptide(L)'
;MSSNFPQGYFYIKSRQNGFVLDVFDGGMSNDTQIIVYPQKYNDASNQLWSYDDGFLNQKWGYHDGFIHVLADPRLVLDIRGGISKEGSQIILYERKHQNNANQQWVVEPFGNAGGQYAHLSHEIIAGAAAFEAVRAYARHQQNEGKPIAHPHAKEAIAAIASAELLEQHNWGGDKEQAKKAAEQAAQNYYTREYEGFPSVQ
;
A
#
# COMPACT_ATOMS: atom_id res chain seq x y z
N MET A 1 -16.96 15.90 3.10
CA MET A 1 -16.86 14.92 4.20
C MET A 1 -15.41 14.46 4.23
N SER A 2 -14.70 14.65 5.33
CA SER A 2 -13.31 14.17 5.46
C SER A 2 -13.33 12.65 5.59
N SER A 3 -12.62 11.94 4.70
CA SER A 3 -12.39 10.49 4.83
C SER A 3 -11.59 10.21 6.11
N ASN A 4 -12.04 9.24 6.92
CA ASN A 4 -11.43 8.86 8.21
C ASN A 4 -10.09 8.09 8.09
N PHE A 5 -9.38 8.20 6.96
CA PHE A 5 -8.06 7.59 6.78
C PHE A 5 -6.96 8.63 6.94
N PRO A 6 -5.80 8.28 7.53
CA PRO A 6 -4.64 9.17 7.59
C PRO A 6 -4.18 9.56 6.20
N GLN A 7 -3.65 10.78 6.08
CA GLN A 7 -2.88 11.19 4.91
C GLN A 7 -1.50 10.52 4.93
N GLY A 8 -1.00 10.10 3.78
CA GLY A 8 0.25 9.33 3.67
C GLY A 8 0.11 7.85 4.04
N TYR A 9 1.22 7.20 4.41
CA TYR A 9 1.23 5.78 4.72
C TYR A 9 0.75 5.47 6.13
N PHE A 10 0.03 4.37 6.26
CA PHE A 10 -0.43 3.84 7.53
C PHE A 10 -0.41 2.32 7.54
N TYR A 11 -0.41 1.76 8.74
CA TYR A 11 -0.69 0.34 8.95
C TYR A 11 -2.17 0.14 9.24
N ILE A 12 -2.71 -0.97 8.76
CA ILE A 12 -4.01 -1.48 9.20
C ILE A 12 -3.75 -2.63 10.17
N LYS A 13 -3.95 -2.39 11.46
CA LYS A 13 -3.61 -3.32 12.55
C LYS A 13 -4.84 -4.03 13.08
N SER A 14 -4.79 -5.35 13.14
CA SER A 14 -5.79 -6.18 13.79
C SER A 14 -5.79 -5.92 15.30
N ARG A 15 -6.97 -5.64 15.87
CA ARG A 15 -7.12 -5.50 17.34
C ARG A 15 -6.96 -6.82 18.09
N GLN A 16 -7.10 -7.95 17.39
CA GLN A 16 -7.07 -9.27 18.02
C GLN A 16 -5.66 -9.66 18.48
N ASN A 17 -4.64 -9.39 17.67
CA ASN A 17 -3.27 -9.85 17.91
C ASN A 17 -2.18 -8.81 17.59
N GLY A 18 -2.55 -7.62 17.13
CA GLY A 18 -1.60 -6.56 16.78
C GLY A 18 -0.87 -6.78 15.45
N PHE A 19 -1.21 -7.82 14.69
CA PHE A 19 -0.66 -8.05 13.36
C PHE A 19 -1.25 -7.06 12.36
N VAL A 20 -0.51 -6.78 11.28
CA VAL A 20 -0.91 -5.81 10.27
C VAL A 20 -1.30 -6.50 8.97
N LEU A 21 -2.16 -5.83 8.20
CA LEU A 21 -2.52 -6.24 6.84
C LEU A 21 -1.26 -6.24 5.97
N ASP A 22 -0.99 -7.37 5.32
CA ASP A 22 0.23 -7.67 4.59
C ASP A 22 -0.13 -8.31 3.25
N VAL A 23 0.47 -7.80 2.17
CA VAL A 23 0.40 -8.46 0.87
C VAL A 23 1.39 -9.63 0.90
N PHE A 24 0.87 -10.87 0.78
CA PHE A 24 1.64 -12.09 0.98
C PHE A 24 2.91 -12.11 0.14
N ASP A 25 4.06 -12.25 0.80
CA ASP A 25 5.42 -12.26 0.22
C ASP A 25 5.76 -10.99 -0.59
N GLY A 26 5.04 -9.89 -0.33
CA GLY A 26 5.10 -8.70 -1.17
C GLY A 26 4.69 -8.98 -2.60
N GLY A 27 3.93 -10.06 -2.84
CA GLY A 27 3.47 -10.48 -4.15
C GLY A 27 2.61 -9.41 -4.80
N MET A 28 2.63 -9.40 -6.12
CA MET A 28 2.14 -8.27 -6.88
C MET A 28 1.47 -8.72 -8.18
N SER A 29 1.15 -10.00 -8.27
CA SER A 29 0.31 -10.55 -9.34
C SER A 29 -1.16 -10.41 -8.95
N ASN A 30 -2.04 -10.47 -9.94
CA ASN A 30 -3.47 -10.66 -9.67
C ASN A 30 -3.67 -11.86 -8.75
N ASP A 31 -4.65 -11.74 -7.85
CA ASP A 31 -5.00 -12.75 -6.84
C ASP A 31 -3.91 -13.00 -5.77
N THR A 32 -2.89 -12.14 -5.67
CA THR A 32 -1.98 -12.19 -4.51
C THR A 32 -2.80 -12.00 -3.24
N GLN A 33 -2.61 -12.92 -2.29
CA GLN A 33 -3.41 -12.95 -1.08
C GLN A 33 -3.05 -11.78 -0.15
N ILE A 34 -4.08 -11.21 0.46
CA ILE A 34 -3.93 -10.31 1.60
C ILE A 34 -4.07 -11.13 2.88
N ILE A 35 -3.07 -11.04 3.74
CA ILE A 35 -2.96 -11.78 4.99
C ILE A 35 -2.71 -10.83 6.17
N VAL A 36 -2.72 -11.36 7.39
CA VAL A 36 -2.17 -10.66 8.56
C VAL A 36 -0.80 -11.22 8.93
N TYR A 37 0.17 -10.34 9.21
CA TYR A 37 1.55 -10.69 9.54
C TYR A 37 2.12 -9.81 10.67
N PRO A 38 3.12 -10.27 11.46
CA PRO A 38 3.82 -9.39 12.41
C PRO A 38 4.30 -8.08 11.77
N GLN A 39 4.06 -6.95 12.44
CA GLN A 39 4.46 -5.64 11.95
C GLN A 39 5.98 -5.57 11.76
N LYS A 40 6.42 -5.29 10.53
CA LYS A 40 7.80 -5.02 10.15
C LYS A 40 8.08 -3.53 10.29
N TYR A 41 9.29 -3.20 10.75
CA TYR A 41 9.77 -1.81 10.86
C TYR A 41 10.84 -1.46 9.81
N ASN A 42 11.44 -2.48 9.20
CA ASN A 42 12.36 -2.40 8.06
C ASN A 42 11.79 -3.26 6.93
N ASP A 43 11.96 -2.85 5.68
CA ASP A 43 11.37 -3.53 4.51
C ASP A 43 9.87 -3.84 4.68
N ALA A 44 9.12 -2.85 5.17
CA ALA A 44 7.69 -2.98 5.48
C ALA A 44 6.79 -2.60 4.29
N SER A 45 7.35 -2.46 3.10
CA SER A 45 6.64 -1.96 1.91
C SER A 45 5.35 -2.74 1.62
N ASN A 46 5.35 -4.05 1.84
CA ASN A 46 4.20 -4.92 1.67
C ASN A 46 3.15 -4.84 2.81
N GLN A 47 3.36 -3.98 3.81
CA GLN A 47 2.47 -3.78 4.97
C GLN A 47 1.95 -2.34 5.09
N LEU A 48 2.40 -1.45 4.21
CA LEU A 48 2.05 -0.04 4.21
C LEU A 48 0.93 0.23 3.20
N TRP A 49 -0.05 1.02 3.63
CA TRP A 49 -1.23 1.36 2.88
C TRP A 49 -1.37 2.88 2.77
N SER A 50 -1.84 3.38 1.64
CA SER A 50 -2.17 4.79 1.43
C SER A 50 -3.61 4.93 0.95
N TYR A 51 -4.18 6.12 1.13
CA TYR A 51 -5.51 6.47 0.63
C TYR A 51 -5.38 7.72 -0.26
N ASP A 52 -5.33 7.51 -1.58
CA ASP A 52 -5.26 8.60 -2.57
C ASP A 52 -6.45 8.60 -3.55
N ASP A 53 -7.18 9.71 -3.50
CA ASP A 53 -8.26 10.18 -4.39
C ASP A 53 -9.05 9.11 -5.18
N GLY A 54 -9.49 8.06 -4.49
CA GLY A 54 -10.53 7.15 -4.96
C GLY A 54 -10.13 6.14 -6.05
N PHE A 55 -8.85 5.99 -6.41
CA PHE A 55 -8.45 4.95 -7.35
C PHE A 55 -8.04 3.65 -6.65
N LEU A 56 -9.06 2.90 -6.24
CA LEU A 56 -9.09 1.44 -6.20
C LEU A 56 -10.40 1.06 -6.91
N ASN A 57 -10.39 -0.03 -7.68
CA ASN A 57 -11.62 -0.63 -8.24
C ASN A 57 -12.65 -1.03 -7.16
N GLN A 58 -12.27 -0.98 -5.88
CA GLN A 58 -13.14 -1.06 -4.72
C GLN A 58 -12.92 0.16 -3.82
N LYS A 59 -13.98 0.93 -3.59
CA LYS A 59 -13.96 2.04 -2.62
C LYS A 59 -14.21 1.49 -1.21
N TRP A 60 -13.36 1.84 -0.26
CA TRP A 60 -13.42 1.38 1.12
C TRP A 60 -13.71 2.52 2.09
N GLY A 61 -14.49 2.24 3.13
CA GLY A 61 -14.76 3.14 4.24
C GLY A 61 -14.20 2.60 5.55
N TYR A 62 -13.89 3.49 6.49
CA TYR A 62 -13.50 3.15 7.85
C TYR A 62 -14.40 3.85 8.86
N HIS A 63 -15.08 3.06 9.70
CA HIS A 63 -15.98 3.55 10.73
C HIS A 63 -16.08 2.53 11.88
N ASP A 64 -16.00 3.00 13.12
CA ASP A 64 -16.11 2.18 14.34
C ASP A 64 -15.19 0.95 14.37
N GLY A 65 -13.98 1.08 13.81
CA GLY A 65 -13.03 -0.03 13.72
C GLY A 65 -13.30 -1.02 12.58
N PHE A 66 -14.33 -0.83 11.76
CA PHE A 66 -14.62 -1.69 10.61
C PHE A 66 -14.14 -1.03 9.32
N ILE A 67 -13.37 -1.79 8.53
CA ILE A 67 -13.06 -1.46 7.14
C ILE A 67 -14.10 -2.16 6.27
N HIS A 68 -14.91 -1.39 5.55
CA HIS A 68 -16.07 -1.89 4.82
C HIS A 68 -16.07 -1.41 3.36
N VAL A 69 -16.72 -2.18 2.49
CA VAL A 69 -16.91 -1.78 1.08
C VAL A 69 -17.96 -0.68 1.03
N LEU A 70 -17.70 0.44 0.33
CA LEU A 70 -18.69 1.53 0.23
C LEU A 70 -19.95 1.11 -0.54
N ALA A 71 -19.83 0.15 -1.46
CA ALA A 71 -20.97 -0.39 -2.22
C ALA A 71 -21.93 -1.22 -1.35
N ASP A 72 -21.42 -1.86 -0.29
CA ASP A 72 -22.23 -2.55 0.70
C ASP A 72 -21.53 -2.53 2.08
N PRO A 73 -21.86 -1.56 2.95
CA PRO A 73 -21.24 -1.41 4.26
C PRO A 73 -21.48 -2.57 5.24
N ARG A 74 -22.31 -3.55 4.90
CA ARG A 74 -22.50 -4.77 5.69
C ARG A 74 -21.33 -5.74 5.52
N LEU A 75 -20.59 -5.65 4.42
CA LEU A 75 -19.41 -6.46 4.16
C LEU A 75 -18.17 -5.75 4.68
N VAL A 76 -17.49 -6.39 5.63
CA VAL A 76 -16.31 -5.88 6.32
C VAL A 76 -15.13 -6.82 6.12
N LEU A 77 -13.90 -6.30 6.26
CA LEU A 77 -12.70 -7.13 6.33
C LEU A 77 -12.75 -8.02 7.58
N ASP A 78 -12.60 -9.33 7.38
CA ASP A 78 -12.68 -10.38 8.39
C ASP A 78 -11.46 -11.30 8.27
N ILE A 79 -10.79 -11.58 9.39
CA ILE A 79 -9.78 -12.64 9.45
C ILE A 79 -10.51 -13.98 9.44
N ARG A 80 -10.34 -14.74 8.36
CA ARG A 80 -11.10 -15.96 8.07
C ARG A 80 -11.07 -16.94 9.25
N GLY A 81 -12.25 -17.29 9.74
CA GLY A 81 -12.42 -18.23 10.85
C GLY A 81 -11.94 -17.71 12.21
N GLY A 82 -11.54 -16.44 12.31
CA GLY A 82 -10.97 -15.85 13.52
C GLY A 82 -9.62 -16.45 13.92
N ILE A 83 -8.98 -17.16 13.00
CA ILE A 83 -7.70 -17.84 13.23
C ILE A 83 -6.61 -16.78 13.32
N SER A 84 -5.89 -16.74 14.45
CA SER A 84 -4.83 -15.79 14.71
C SER A 84 -3.45 -16.41 14.48
N LYS A 85 -3.26 -17.09 13.34
CA LYS A 85 -1.95 -17.64 12.92
C LYS A 85 -1.34 -16.76 11.83
N GLU A 86 -0.03 -16.78 11.72
CA GLU A 86 0.69 -16.19 10.60
C GLU A 86 0.15 -16.73 9.26
N GLY A 87 -0.07 -15.83 8.29
CA GLY A 87 -0.64 -16.20 6.99
C GLY A 87 -2.15 -16.43 6.98
N SER A 88 -2.87 -16.05 8.05
CA SER A 88 -4.33 -16.14 8.06
C SER A 88 -4.94 -15.22 7.00
N GLN A 89 -5.79 -15.79 6.15
CA GLN A 89 -6.43 -15.09 5.05
C GLN A 89 -7.41 -14.03 5.54
N ILE A 90 -7.40 -12.87 4.87
CA ILE A 90 -8.44 -11.86 5.02
C ILE A 90 -9.48 -12.04 3.92
N ILE A 91 -10.76 -11.97 4.31
CA ILE A 91 -11.90 -12.10 3.41
C ILE A 91 -12.88 -10.95 3.64
N LEU A 92 -13.84 -10.79 2.73
CA LEU A 92 -15.06 -10.04 2.99
C LEU A 92 -16.08 -10.94 3.70
N TYR A 93 -16.67 -10.45 4.78
CA TYR A 93 -17.70 -11.16 5.52
C TYR A 93 -18.75 -10.21 6.10
N GLU A 94 -19.93 -10.72 6.42
CA GLU A 94 -20.99 -9.94 7.05
C GLU A 94 -20.57 -9.43 8.43
N ARG A 95 -20.82 -8.15 8.70
CA ARG A 95 -20.49 -7.49 9.98
C ARG A 95 -21.19 -8.20 11.13
N LYS A 96 -20.39 -8.71 12.07
CA LYS A 96 -20.86 -9.36 13.30
C LYS A 96 -21.13 -8.29 14.37
N HIS A 97 -22.22 -8.44 15.12
CA HIS A 97 -22.57 -7.56 16.23
C HIS A 97 -22.00 -8.00 17.58
N GLN A 98 -21.58 -9.27 17.69
CA GLN A 98 -20.98 -9.86 18.88
C GLN A 98 -19.77 -10.70 18.47
N ASN A 99 -18.79 -10.89 19.37
CA ASN A 99 -17.58 -11.69 19.11
C ASN A 99 -16.87 -11.32 17.78
N ASN A 100 -16.81 -10.02 17.49
CA ASN A 100 -16.40 -9.48 16.19
C ASN A 100 -14.97 -8.93 16.18
N ALA A 101 -14.14 -9.31 17.16
CA ALA A 101 -12.77 -8.83 17.26
C ALA A 101 -11.94 -9.13 15.99
N ASN A 102 -12.25 -10.23 15.30
CA ASN A 102 -11.62 -10.63 14.03
C ASN A 102 -12.03 -9.74 12.83
N GLN A 103 -12.92 -8.77 13.04
CA GLN A 103 -13.39 -7.79 12.06
C GLN A 103 -13.04 -6.35 12.45
N GLN A 104 -12.35 -6.16 13.59
CA GLN A 104 -11.99 -4.84 14.09
C GLN A 104 -10.51 -4.51 13.86
N TRP A 105 -10.30 -3.32 13.31
CA TRP A 105 -9.03 -2.82 12.83
C TRP A 105 -8.76 -1.44 13.42
N VAL A 106 -7.51 -1.18 13.74
CA VAL A 106 -6.98 0.15 14.06
C VAL A 106 -6.18 0.62 12.86
N VAL A 107 -6.45 1.84 12.42
CA VAL A 107 -5.59 2.50 11.44
C VAL A 107 -4.57 3.32 12.20
N GLU A 108 -3.32 2.89 12.18
CA GLU A 108 -2.21 3.56 12.86
C GLU A 108 -1.39 4.36 11.86
N PRO A 109 -1.34 5.70 11.97
CA PRO A 109 -0.46 6.52 11.15
C PRO A 109 0.98 6.05 11.29
N PHE A 110 1.68 5.93 10.16
CA PHE A 110 3.10 5.60 10.21
C PHE A 110 3.89 6.79 10.77
N GLY A 111 4.74 6.55 11.77
CA GLY A 111 5.69 7.54 12.31
C GLY A 111 5.21 8.42 13.49
N ASN A 112 4.01 8.19 14.04
CA ASN A 112 3.47 9.01 15.15
C ASN A 112 3.29 8.22 16.45
N ALA A 113 4.38 7.60 16.93
CA ALA A 113 4.54 7.19 18.33
C ALA A 113 5.53 8.18 18.96
N GLY A 114 5.10 8.87 20.03
CA GLY A 114 5.85 9.96 20.64
C GLY A 114 7.32 9.63 20.91
N GLY A 115 8.21 10.39 20.27
CA GLY A 115 9.66 10.38 20.53
C GLY A 115 10.43 9.31 19.74
N GLN A 116 11.32 9.78 18.86
CA GLN A 116 12.38 9.00 18.17
C GLN A 116 11.97 8.22 16.90
N TYR A 117 11.32 8.87 15.93
CA TYR A 117 11.19 8.35 14.55
C TYR A 117 11.58 9.41 13.49
N ALA A 118 12.59 10.22 13.76
CA ALA A 118 13.12 11.21 12.79
C ALA A 118 13.81 10.56 11.57
N HIS A 119 13.62 9.27 11.33
CA HIS A 119 14.04 8.63 10.12
C HIS A 119 12.99 7.59 9.70
N LEU A 120 11.95 8.03 8.99
CA LEU A 120 11.28 7.15 8.01
C LEU A 120 12.43 6.54 7.19
N SER A 121 12.57 5.20 7.17
CA SER A 121 13.65 4.60 6.38
C SER A 121 13.50 5.07 4.93
N HIS A 122 14.62 5.43 4.30
CA HIS A 122 14.67 5.93 2.92
C HIS A 122 13.84 5.07 1.95
N GLU A 123 13.82 3.76 2.20
CA GLU A 123 13.11 2.73 1.43
C GLU A 123 11.59 2.88 1.46
N ILE A 124 11.00 3.33 2.58
CA ILE A 124 9.55 3.50 2.68
C ILE A 124 9.10 4.72 1.88
N ILE A 125 9.80 5.84 2.03
CA ILE A 125 9.54 7.05 1.23
C ILE A 125 9.83 6.78 -0.25
N ALA A 126 10.86 6.00 -0.54
CA ALA A 126 11.20 5.60 -1.88
C ALA A 126 10.14 4.70 -2.52
N GLY A 127 9.68 3.67 -1.82
CA GLY A 127 8.63 2.76 -2.29
C GLY A 127 7.32 3.48 -2.53
N ALA A 128 7.03 4.48 -1.70
CA ALA A 128 5.91 5.37 -1.85
C ALA A 128 5.94 6.19 -3.14
N ALA A 129 7.04 6.93 -3.33
CA ALA A 129 7.25 7.75 -4.51
C ALA A 129 7.26 6.89 -5.78
N ALA A 130 7.84 5.70 -5.70
CA ALA A 130 7.82 4.71 -6.77
C ALA A 130 6.41 4.26 -7.15
N PHE A 131 5.56 3.99 -6.16
CA PHE A 131 4.18 3.57 -6.39
C PHE A 131 3.38 4.66 -7.11
N GLU A 132 3.41 5.89 -6.59
CA GLU A 132 2.70 7.01 -7.19
C GLU A 132 3.20 7.33 -8.60
N ALA A 133 4.51 7.27 -8.83
CA ALA A 133 5.10 7.50 -10.13
C ALA A 133 4.60 6.54 -11.23
N VAL A 134 4.57 5.24 -10.92
CA VAL A 134 4.07 4.23 -11.87
C VAL A 134 2.61 4.47 -12.22
N ARG A 135 1.78 4.83 -11.22
CA ARG A 135 0.35 5.10 -11.43
C ARG A 135 0.09 6.39 -12.17
N ALA A 136 0.81 7.46 -11.85
CA ALA A 136 0.72 8.74 -12.53
C ALA A 136 1.04 8.57 -14.03
N TYR A 137 2.12 7.84 -14.34
CA TYR A 137 2.46 7.50 -15.72
C TYR A 137 1.37 6.66 -16.40
N ALA A 138 0.89 5.59 -15.77
CA ALA A 138 -0.14 4.73 -16.35
C ALA A 138 -1.44 5.50 -16.65
N ARG A 139 -1.88 6.38 -15.73
CA ARG A 139 -3.05 7.26 -15.94
C ARG A 139 -2.84 8.20 -17.12
N HIS A 140 -1.66 8.81 -17.23
CA HIS A 140 -1.33 9.70 -18.34
C HIS A 140 -1.42 8.95 -19.69
N GLN A 141 -0.77 7.79 -19.80
CA GLN A 141 -0.82 6.98 -21.03
C GLN A 141 -2.25 6.56 -21.38
N GLN A 142 -3.05 6.13 -20.41
CA GLN A 142 -4.46 5.77 -20.63
C GLN A 142 -5.30 6.94 -21.13
N ASN A 143 -5.15 8.12 -20.53
CA ASN A 143 -5.88 9.33 -20.92
C ASN A 143 -5.52 9.79 -22.34
N GLU A 144 -4.28 9.55 -22.76
CA GLU A 144 -3.81 9.85 -24.12
C GLU A 144 -4.06 8.71 -25.11
N GLY A 145 -4.65 7.59 -24.66
CA GLY A 145 -4.89 6.40 -25.50
C GLY A 145 -3.59 5.71 -25.96
N LYS A 146 -2.49 5.91 -25.24
CA LYS A 146 -1.17 5.35 -25.55
C LYS A 146 -0.93 4.03 -24.80
N PRO A 147 -0.10 3.12 -25.35
CA PRO A 147 0.32 1.92 -24.64
C PRO A 147 1.05 2.27 -23.34
N ILE A 148 0.68 1.60 -22.24
CA ILE A 148 1.41 1.74 -20.96
C ILE A 148 2.83 1.19 -21.12
N ALA A 149 2.96 0.01 -21.76
CA ALA A 149 4.23 -0.57 -22.18
C ALA A 149 4.90 0.31 -23.25
N HIS A 150 5.92 1.08 -22.87
CA HIS A 150 6.61 2.01 -23.77
C HIS A 150 8.14 1.96 -23.60
N PRO A 151 8.94 2.13 -24.67
CA PRO A 151 10.41 2.06 -24.60
C PRO A 151 11.07 3.02 -23.60
N HIS A 152 10.41 4.15 -23.29
CA HIS A 152 10.91 5.17 -22.37
C HIS A 152 10.13 5.27 -21.04
N ALA A 153 9.29 4.26 -20.76
CA ALA A 153 8.43 4.29 -19.59
C ALA A 153 9.24 4.28 -18.28
N LYS A 154 10.30 3.47 -18.22
CA LYS A 154 11.12 3.31 -17.01
C LYS A 154 11.84 4.60 -16.65
N GLU A 155 12.34 5.34 -17.64
CA GLU A 155 12.97 6.63 -17.43
C GLU A 155 11.96 7.70 -16.98
N ALA A 156 10.78 7.74 -17.60
CA ALA A 156 9.73 8.68 -17.22
C ALA A 156 9.25 8.42 -15.78
N ILE A 157 9.03 7.16 -15.42
CA ILE A 157 8.61 6.76 -14.08
C ILE A 157 9.68 7.05 -13.04
N ALA A 158 10.95 6.76 -13.32
CA ALA A 158 12.05 7.10 -12.42
C ALA A 158 12.13 8.62 -12.18
N ALA A 159 11.96 9.43 -13.24
CA ALA A 159 11.93 10.89 -13.10
C ALA A 159 10.76 11.38 -12.22
N ILE A 160 9.57 10.82 -12.39
CA ILE A 160 8.40 11.13 -11.54
C ILE A 160 8.68 10.72 -10.09
N ALA A 161 9.18 9.50 -9.85
CA ALA A 161 9.48 9.02 -8.50
C ALA A 161 10.49 9.92 -7.78
N SER A 162 11.52 10.38 -8.50
CA SER A 162 12.48 11.35 -7.98
C SER A 162 11.86 12.71 -7.67
N ALA A 163 10.94 13.20 -8.49
CA ALA A 163 10.24 14.46 -8.24
C ALA A 163 9.34 14.38 -7.00
N GLU A 164 8.51 13.33 -6.92
CA GLU A 164 7.63 13.05 -5.77
C GLU A 164 8.41 12.97 -4.45
N LEU A 165 9.59 12.36 -4.47
CA LEU A 165 10.47 12.27 -3.29
C LEU A 165 11.02 13.66 -2.86
N LEU A 166 11.33 14.54 -3.82
CA LEU A 166 11.90 15.86 -3.56
C LEU A 166 10.86 16.89 -3.11
N GLU A 167 9.58 16.70 -3.46
CA GLU A 167 8.48 17.55 -2.97
C GLU A 167 8.24 17.42 -1.46
N GLN A 168 8.77 16.39 -0.80
CA GLN A 168 8.70 16.26 0.66
C GLN A 168 9.66 17.24 1.37
N HIS A 169 9.11 18.41 1.73
CA HIS A 169 9.89 19.55 2.24
C HIS A 169 10.40 19.43 3.69
N ASN A 170 10.19 18.31 4.39
CA ASN A 170 10.48 18.22 5.83
C ASN A 170 11.23 16.94 6.24
N TRP A 171 12.31 16.61 5.52
CA TRP A 171 13.07 15.39 5.73
C TRP A 171 14.58 15.62 5.93
N GLY A 172 15.18 14.87 6.87
CA GLY A 172 16.57 14.99 7.32
C GLY A 172 17.50 13.80 7.02
N GLY A 173 17.08 12.84 6.18
CA GLY A 173 17.90 11.67 5.79
C GLY A 173 18.69 11.85 4.48
N ASP A 174 19.38 10.80 4.02
CA ASP A 174 20.22 10.81 2.82
C ASP A 174 19.39 10.82 1.53
N LYS A 175 19.19 12.04 1.00
CA LYS A 175 18.38 12.31 -0.19
C LYS A 175 18.82 11.54 -1.43
N GLU A 176 20.11 11.32 -1.59
CA GLU A 176 20.64 10.63 -2.76
C GLU A 176 20.33 9.14 -2.70
N GLN A 177 20.43 8.54 -1.51
CA GLN A 177 20.08 7.13 -1.32
C GLN A 177 18.58 6.88 -1.48
N ALA A 178 17.73 7.74 -0.90
CA ALA A 178 16.28 7.62 -1.05
C ALA A 178 15.82 7.81 -2.50
N LYS A 179 16.44 8.76 -3.21
CA LYS A 179 16.18 8.97 -4.64
C LYS A 179 16.50 7.73 -5.46
N LYS A 180 17.70 7.16 -5.30
CA LYS A 180 18.09 5.93 -6.02
C LYS A 180 17.16 4.76 -5.69
N ALA A 181 16.79 4.61 -4.42
CA ALA A 181 15.84 3.59 -4.01
C ALA A 181 14.46 3.79 -4.66
N ALA A 182 14.00 5.04 -4.80
CA ALA A 182 12.71 5.36 -5.41
C ALA A 182 12.72 5.04 -6.90
N GLU A 183 13.74 5.49 -7.62
CA GLU A 183 13.91 5.21 -9.06
C GLU A 183 13.93 3.70 -9.32
N GLN A 184 14.74 2.96 -8.56
CA GLN A 184 14.88 1.51 -8.73
C GLN A 184 13.58 0.77 -8.38
N ALA A 185 12.92 1.12 -7.27
CA ALA A 185 11.65 0.54 -6.89
C ALA A 185 10.56 0.81 -7.94
N ALA A 186 10.54 2.00 -8.54
CA ALA A 186 9.55 2.38 -9.54
C ALA A 186 9.74 1.58 -10.85
N GLN A 187 10.98 1.42 -11.29
CA GLN A 187 11.30 0.60 -12.47
C GLN A 187 10.96 -0.89 -12.25
N ASN A 188 11.25 -1.42 -11.07
CA ASN A 188 10.91 -2.79 -10.71
C ASN A 188 9.39 -2.98 -10.66
N TYR A 189 8.67 -2.04 -10.05
CA TYR A 189 7.20 -2.05 -10.01
C TYR A 189 6.62 -2.03 -11.43
N TYR A 190 7.06 -1.09 -12.27
CA TYR A 190 6.59 -1.02 -13.65
C TYR A 190 6.86 -2.30 -14.46
N THR A 191 8.07 -2.85 -14.38
CA THR A 191 8.46 -4.09 -15.08
C THR A 191 7.52 -5.23 -14.71
N ARG A 192 7.24 -5.35 -13.42
CA ARG A 192 6.38 -6.41 -12.91
C ARG A 192 4.93 -6.28 -13.40
N GLU A 193 4.32 -5.10 -13.28
CA GLU A 193 2.90 -4.92 -13.61
C GLU A 193 2.61 -4.89 -15.10
N TYR A 194 3.56 -4.37 -15.89
CA TYR A 194 3.29 -4.01 -17.28
C TYR A 194 4.23 -4.72 -18.28
N GLU A 195 5.25 -5.46 -17.81
CA GLU A 195 6.20 -6.19 -18.67
C GLU A 195 6.34 -7.71 -18.38
N GLY A 196 5.66 -8.30 -17.38
CA GLY A 196 5.70 -9.77 -17.17
C GLY A 196 4.79 -10.52 -18.16
N PHE A 197 5.22 -11.48 -19.01
CA PHE A 197 6.41 -12.35 -19.06
C PHE A 197 7.15 -12.27 -20.43
N PRO A 198 8.47 -12.53 -20.51
CA PRO A 198 9.10 -12.99 -21.75
C PRO A 198 8.58 -14.38 -22.09
N SER A 199 8.11 -14.57 -23.33
CA SER A 199 7.78 -15.88 -23.87
C SER A 199 8.95 -16.85 -23.69
N VAL A 200 8.73 -17.93 -22.95
CA VAL A 200 9.64 -19.09 -22.88
C VAL A 200 9.75 -19.66 -24.30
N GLN A 201 10.97 -19.70 -24.83
CA GLN A 201 11.31 -20.49 -26.03
C GLN A 201 11.48 -21.96 -25.68
#